data_AF-A0A5R9PZI8-F1
#
_entry.id   AF-A0A5R9PZI8-F1
#
_cell.length_a   1.000
_cell.length_b   1.000
_cell.length_c   1.000
_cell.angle_alpha   90.00
_cell.angle_beta   90.00
_cell.angle_gamma   90.00
#
_symmetry.space_group_name_H-M   'P 1'
#
loop_
_entity.id
_entity.type
_entity.pdbx_description
1 polymer ?
#
loop_
_entity_poly.entity_id
_entity_poly.type
_entity_poly.pdbx_seq_one_letter_code
_entity_poly.pdbx_strand_id
1 'polypeptide(L)'
;MSLFRFDEGDGYVYLLSHPIESGFPASASQLLELLEQSSYADFEVIHANIGKLFSSGDDYVKDSLVVAKAIDASIMIKVDESNMMANAQVTTACGGKIVSLEDAKAALQKAGVVKGVNRDALEQCLGQQFEQAPGSQYSAIVAHGQRAKDGTDARFVRLCMTAQDRILSPQEKDGGKVDMRDLGAIITVKPGSPLMKRIPATEGSQGYSVFGDVIEAKPGKNFAIEVLEGTKISDKDPNLLIADAKGVPVALPRGMRVDDVLCYNDVDVSTGHIEFDGSVIISGDVKDGMKVKATGDITVLGFVESADLQSENAITIVQGAIGRKVTEEHDFSCFVRAKRSISIGYAQYVHIETQQDLLIEKQALHCNLSSRRLIRVGKGDTPRGKLIGGKVLNALRIETGELGAPSGTKTHIAIAQSFHELKDKQTEFKLFEKRLSEKAIALNKAKAKAAKAPETPQKTAYLNKLLANEKQLNAHYQRNQRNLKLVQQKLKRLLMSSRVKVNDLMHPGIEVTIARDSKQFTRIYPPHLVKLDEGKITQQFLS
;
A
#
# COMPACT_ATOMS: atom_id res chain seq x y z
N MET A 1 -11.67 84.66 -12.80
CA MET A 1 -11.13 84.80 -11.42
C MET A 1 -11.03 83.40 -10.84
N SER A 2 -9.93 83.04 -10.18
CA SER A 2 -9.87 81.76 -9.47
C SER A 2 -10.91 81.78 -8.36
N LEU A 3 -11.91 80.90 -8.41
CA LEU A 3 -12.97 80.82 -7.39
C LEU A 3 -12.44 80.29 -6.05
N PHE A 4 -11.34 79.56 -6.12
CA PHE A 4 -10.72 78.85 -5.01
C PHE A 4 -9.32 79.39 -4.71
N ARG A 5 -8.93 79.33 -3.44
CA ARG A 5 -7.58 79.56 -2.95
C ARG A 5 -7.14 78.36 -2.12
N PHE A 6 -6.02 77.75 -2.50
CA PHE A 6 -5.37 76.75 -1.68
C PHE A 6 -4.39 77.42 -0.71
N ASP A 7 -4.42 77.01 0.54
CA ASP A 7 -3.40 77.37 1.52
C ASP A 7 -2.48 76.17 1.75
N GLU A 8 -1.22 76.29 1.31
CA GLU A 8 -0.20 75.25 1.45
C GLU A 8 0.17 74.99 2.92
N GLY A 9 -0.09 75.93 3.83
CA GLY A 9 0.27 75.84 5.24
C GLY A 9 -0.63 74.90 6.05
N ASP A 10 -1.91 74.84 5.73
CA ASP A 10 -2.89 73.97 6.41
C ASP A 10 -3.50 72.88 5.51
N GLY A 11 -3.22 72.93 4.21
CA GLY A 11 -3.62 71.92 3.24
C GLY A 11 -5.10 72.00 2.87
N TYR A 12 -5.76 73.14 3.08
CA TYR A 12 -7.18 73.33 2.75
C TYR A 12 -7.39 74.22 1.52
N VAL A 13 -8.44 73.88 0.78
CA VAL A 13 -8.95 74.69 -0.33
C VAL A 13 -10.13 75.52 0.18
N TYR A 14 -9.98 76.83 0.08
CA TYR A 14 -10.97 77.81 0.50
C TYR A 14 -11.72 78.39 -0.69
N LEU A 15 -13.02 78.62 -0.51
CA LEU A 15 -13.81 79.48 -1.37
C LEU A 15 -13.49 80.95 -1.04
N LEU A 16 -13.25 81.79 -2.06
CA LEU A 16 -12.81 83.18 -1.85
C LEU A 16 -13.85 84.09 -1.19
N SER A 17 -15.13 83.79 -1.37
CA SER A 17 -16.26 84.58 -0.86
C SER A 17 -17.47 83.68 -0.65
N HIS A 18 -18.32 84.03 0.31
CA HIS A 18 -19.53 83.25 0.56
C HIS A 18 -20.49 83.32 -0.65
N PRO A 19 -21.13 82.22 -1.09
CA PRO A 19 -22.01 82.24 -2.28
C PRO A 19 -23.16 83.26 -2.21
N ILE A 20 -23.64 83.57 -1.00
CA ILE A 20 -24.66 84.60 -0.73
C ILE A 20 -24.13 86.01 -1.04
N GLU A 21 -22.85 86.27 -0.78
CA GLU A 21 -22.23 87.59 -1.01
C GLU A 21 -21.81 87.78 -2.46
N SER A 22 -21.23 86.74 -3.09
CA SER A 22 -20.77 86.81 -4.48
C SER A 22 -21.86 86.54 -5.52
N GLY A 23 -23.01 85.98 -5.11
CA GLY A 23 -24.08 85.55 -6.01
C GLY A 23 -23.72 84.35 -6.91
N PHE A 24 -22.56 83.74 -6.66
CA PHE A 24 -22.01 82.63 -7.43
C PHE A 24 -21.07 81.81 -6.55
N PRO A 25 -21.10 80.46 -6.60
CA PRO A 25 -21.97 79.59 -7.41
C PRO A 25 -23.42 79.48 -6.89
N ALA A 26 -24.36 79.09 -7.75
CA ALA A 26 -25.80 79.13 -7.44
C ALA A 26 -26.33 77.89 -6.69
N SER A 27 -25.55 76.82 -6.61
CA SER A 27 -25.94 75.59 -5.91
C SER A 27 -24.72 74.77 -5.47
N ALA A 28 -24.92 73.85 -4.51
CA ALA A 28 -23.89 72.91 -4.07
C ALA A 28 -23.40 72.01 -5.22
N SER A 29 -24.27 71.56 -6.12
CA SER A 29 -23.88 70.76 -7.29
C SER A 29 -23.02 71.57 -8.26
N GLN A 30 -23.38 72.83 -8.51
CA GLN A 30 -22.57 73.71 -9.35
C GLN A 30 -21.20 74.02 -8.72
N LEU A 31 -21.12 74.13 -7.38
CA LEU A 31 -19.84 74.30 -6.69
C LEU A 31 -18.93 73.06 -6.85
N LEU A 32 -19.51 71.86 -6.82
CA LEU A 32 -18.77 70.60 -7.04
C LEU A 32 -18.26 70.49 -8.48
N GLU A 33 -19.10 70.78 -9.48
CA GLU A 33 -18.69 70.78 -10.89
C GLU A 33 -17.54 71.78 -11.15
N LEU A 34 -17.59 72.96 -10.51
CA LEU A 34 -16.54 73.96 -10.63
C LEU A 34 -15.24 73.53 -9.93
N LEU A 35 -15.34 72.76 -8.83
CA LEU A 35 -14.18 72.20 -8.14
C LEU A 35 -13.53 71.10 -8.98
N GLU A 36 -14.32 70.23 -9.61
CA GLU A 36 -13.86 69.19 -10.55
C GLU A 36 -13.20 69.76 -11.82
N GLN A 37 -13.63 70.95 -12.25
CA GLN A 37 -13.01 71.67 -13.39
C GLN A 37 -11.81 72.52 -12.98
N SER A 38 -11.49 72.60 -11.69
CA SER A 38 -10.40 73.42 -11.17
C SER A 38 -9.08 72.64 -11.06
N SER A 39 -8.00 73.34 -10.72
CA SER A 39 -6.71 72.71 -10.37
C SER A 39 -6.75 71.85 -9.10
N TYR A 40 -7.89 71.80 -8.39
CA TYR A 40 -8.09 71.06 -7.15
C TYR A 40 -9.03 69.86 -7.31
N ALA A 41 -9.25 69.39 -8.54
CA ALA A 41 -10.13 68.26 -8.83
C ALA A 41 -9.76 66.97 -8.08
N ASP A 42 -8.46 66.77 -7.81
CA ASP A 42 -7.94 65.57 -7.14
C ASP A 42 -7.96 65.67 -5.60
N PHE A 43 -8.43 66.78 -5.04
CA PHE A 43 -8.47 67.00 -3.58
C PHE A 43 -9.69 66.32 -2.96
N GLU A 44 -9.59 65.92 -1.68
CA GLU A 44 -10.74 65.33 -0.99
C GLU A 44 -11.78 66.41 -0.69
N VAL A 45 -12.99 66.23 -1.24
CA VAL A 45 -14.09 67.17 -1.09
C VAL A 45 -14.75 67.07 0.29
N ILE A 46 -14.91 68.20 0.98
CA ILE A 46 -15.61 68.26 2.26
C ILE A 46 -17.09 68.59 2.04
N HIS A 47 -17.86 67.56 1.66
CA HIS A 47 -19.29 67.70 1.37
C HIS A 47 -20.10 68.34 2.52
N ALA A 48 -19.71 68.09 3.77
CA ALA A 48 -20.38 68.64 4.94
C ALA A 48 -20.27 70.17 5.04
N ASN A 49 -19.16 70.76 4.60
CA ASN A 49 -18.98 72.21 4.58
C ASN A 49 -19.71 72.81 3.40
N ILE A 50 -19.59 72.19 2.22
CA ILE A 50 -20.30 72.61 1.01
C ILE A 50 -21.82 72.64 1.23
N GLY A 51 -22.40 71.63 1.86
CA GLY A 51 -23.84 71.60 2.15
C GLY A 51 -24.31 72.72 3.08
N LYS A 52 -23.47 73.16 4.02
CA LYS A 52 -23.80 74.24 4.96
C LYS A 52 -23.85 75.60 4.28
N LEU A 53 -22.94 75.87 3.33
CA LEU A 53 -22.87 77.11 2.55
C LEU A 53 -24.17 77.43 1.76
N PHE A 54 -25.01 76.42 1.51
CA PHE A 54 -26.28 76.55 0.78
C PHE A 54 -27.51 76.23 1.65
N SER A 55 -27.35 76.09 2.96
CA SER A 55 -28.46 75.85 3.89
C SER A 55 -29.03 77.17 4.42
N SER A 56 -30.36 77.26 4.61
CA SER A 56 -31.04 78.48 5.07
C SER A 56 -30.81 78.72 6.57
N GLY A 57 -29.65 79.29 6.93
CA GLY A 57 -29.32 79.71 8.29
C GLY A 57 -29.20 81.24 8.41
N ASP A 58 -29.64 81.81 9.53
CA ASP A 58 -29.69 83.27 9.76
C ASP A 58 -28.31 83.94 9.95
N ASP A 59 -27.20 83.20 9.96
CA ASP A 59 -25.87 83.70 10.41
C ASP A 59 -24.70 83.14 9.55
N TYR A 60 -24.75 83.38 8.23
CA TYR A 60 -23.80 82.89 7.21
C TYR A 60 -22.32 83.30 7.43
N VAL A 61 -22.07 84.26 8.32
CA VAL A 61 -20.72 84.76 8.66
C VAL A 61 -19.88 83.72 9.43
N LYS A 62 -20.52 82.70 10.02
CA LYS A 62 -19.84 81.62 10.77
C LYS A 62 -19.55 80.37 9.94
N ASP A 63 -20.00 80.33 8.68
CA ASP A 63 -19.82 79.15 7.85
C ASP A 63 -18.35 79.00 7.39
N SER A 64 -17.85 77.77 7.45
CA SER A 64 -16.50 77.45 7.00
C SER A 64 -16.46 77.44 5.47
N LEU A 65 -15.63 78.31 4.89
CA LEU A 65 -15.39 78.39 3.45
C LEU A 65 -14.45 77.27 2.93
N VAL A 66 -14.07 76.30 3.77
CA VAL A 66 -13.23 75.17 3.38
C VAL A 66 -14.06 74.16 2.59
N VAL A 67 -13.71 73.97 1.31
CA VAL A 67 -14.45 73.12 0.37
C VAL A 67 -13.74 71.80 0.06
N ALA A 68 -12.41 71.74 0.15
CA ALA A 68 -11.63 70.52 -0.06
C ALA A 68 -10.35 70.50 0.78
N LYS A 69 -9.72 69.34 0.91
CA LYS A 69 -8.47 69.13 1.66
C LYS A 69 -7.47 68.28 0.88
N ALA A 70 -6.19 68.64 0.99
CA ALA A 70 -5.08 67.84 0.50
C ALA A 70 -4.82 66.66 1.46
N ILE A 71 -4.74 65.45 0.92
CA ILE A 71 -4.32 64.25 1.64
C ILE A 71 -3.08 63.68 0.97
N ASP A 72 -2.01 63.52 1.75
CA ASP A 72 -0.79 62.86 1.32
C ASP A 72 -1.02 61.36 1.12
N ALA A 73 -0.31 60.80 0.15
CA ALA A 73 -0.29 59.36 -0.07
C ALA A 73 0.32 58.66 1.14
N SER A 74 -0.17 57.47 1.45
CA SER A 74 0.32 56.67 2.58
C SER A 74 0.64 55.25 2.15
N ILE A 75 1.69 54.70 2.75
CA ILE A 75 2.10 53.30 2.56
C ILE A 75 2.01 52.56 3.89
N MET A 76 1.36 51.40 3.86
CA MET A 76 1.22 50.50 4.99
C MET A 76 1.81 49.15 4.60
N ILE A 77 2.79 48.67 5.36
CA ILE A 77 3.35 47.32 5.19
C ILE A 77 2.61 46.38 6.11
N LYS A 78 2.03 45.33 5.53
CA LYS A 78 1.43 44.21 6.26
C LYS A 78 2.26 42.98 5.99
N VAL A 79 2.86 42.42 7.05
CA VAL A 79 3.52 41.12 6.98
C VAL A 79 2.47 40.05 7.26
N ASP A 80 2.54 38.95 6.50
CA ASP A 80 1.66 37.82 6.69
C ASP A 80 1.93 37.10 8.02
N GLU A 81 0.95 36.35 8.52
CA GLU A 81 1.10 35.59 9.78
C GLU A 81 2.23 34.55 9.72
N SER A 82 2.63 34.14 8.51
CA SER A 82 3.71 33.17 8.30
C SER A 82 5.10 33.80 8.29
N ASN A 83 5.21 35.13 8.37
CA ASN A 83 6.46 35.87 8.32
C ASN A 83 7.28 35.60 7.04
N MET A 84 6.61 35.22 5.95
CA MET A 84 7.21 34.84 4.66
C MET A 84 6.96 35.87 3.57
N MET A 85 6.01 36.78 3.74
CA MET A 85 5.66 37.77 2.73
C MET A 85 5.34 39.12 3.36
N ALA A 86 5.90 40.19 2.78
CA ALA A 86 5.51 41.55 3.12
C ALA A 86 4.72 42.16 1.97
N ASN A 87 3.47 42.56 2.25
CA ASN A 87 2.59 43.24 1.31
C ASN A 87 2.63 44.75 1.59
N ALA A 88 2.95 45.54 0.57
CA ALA A 88 2.85 46.99 0.63
C ALA A 88 1.48 47.41 0.10
N GLN A 89 0.68 48.03 0.96
CA GLN A 89 -0.59 48.65 0.59
C GLN A 89 -0.36 50.16 0.48
N VAL A 90 -0.60 50.72 -0.70
CA VAL A 90 -0.45 52.15 -0.98
C VAL A 90 -1.82 52.76 -1.20
N THR A 91 -2.08 53.88 -0.54
CA THR A 91 -3.22 54.77 -0.78
C THR A 91 -2.68 56.00 -1.50
N THR A 92 -3.17 56.27 -2.71
CA THR A 92 -2.73 57.42 -3.52
C THR A 92 -3.12 58.75 -2.89
N ALA A 93 -2.35 59.80 -3.16
CA ALA A 93 -2.62 61.15 -2.65
C ALA A 93 -3.93 61.70 -3.25
N CYS A 94 -4.61 62.54 -2.48
CA CYS A 94 -5.69 63.41 -2.95
C CYS A 94 -5.20 64.86 -2.90
N GLY A 95 -4.52 65.33 -3.95
CA GLY A 95 -3.94 66.68 -3.98
C GLY A 95 -2.72 66.92 -3.09
N GLY A 96 -2.28 65.91 -2.31
CA GLY A 96 -1.09 65.94 -1.46
C GLY A 96 0.16 65.34 -2.10
N LYS A 97 1.18 65.04 -1.28
CA LYS A 97 2.46 64.45 -1.72
C LYS A 97 2.36 62.95 -1.96
N ILE A 98 3.07 62.45 -2.98
CA ILE A 98 3.21 61.02 -3.28
C ILE A 98 4.21 60.34 -2.34
N VAL A 99 4.11 59.02 -2.18
CA VAL A 99 5.07 58.23 -1.38
C VAL A 99 6.38 58.10 -2.13
N SER A 100 7.49 58.51 -1.52
CA SER A 100 8.83 58.32 -2.09
C SER A 100 9.40 56.93 -1.80
N LEU A 101 10.44 56.55 -2.54
CA LEU A 101 11.17 55.30 -2.31
C LEU A 101 11.87 55.27 -0.94
N GLU A 102 12.25 56.43 -0.40
CA GLU A 102 12.82 56.56 0.94
C GLU A 102 11.74 56.31 2.01
N ASP A 103 10.55 56.87 1.83
CA ASP A 103 9.40 56.63 2.71
C ASP A 103 8.99 55.16 2.72
N ALA A 104 9.00 54.52 1.54
CA ALA A 104 8.70 53.10 1.41
C ALA A 104 9.74 52.20 2.10
N LYS A 105 11.03 52.54 1.99
CA LYS A 105 12.12 51.85 2.73
C LYS A 105 11.98 52.05 4.23
N ALA A 106 11.68 53.26 4.69
CA ALA A 106 11.44 53.56 6.09
C ALA A 106 10.23 52.78 6.63
N ALA A 107 9.16 52.66 5.83
CA ALA A 107 7.98 51.87 6.18
C ALA A 107 8.31 50.36 6.28
N LEU A 108 9.12 49.81 5.37
CA LEU A 108 9.60 48.43 5.42
C LEU A 108 10.47 48.16 6.66
N GLN A 109 11.39 49.07 6.98
CA GLN A 109 12.23 48.97 8.18
C GLN A 109 11.40 49.07 9.46
N LYS A 110 10.44 50.00 9.52
CA LYS A 110 9.54 50.17 10.66
C LYS A 110 8.64 48.93 10.86
N ALA A 111 8.28 48.24 9.78
CA ALA A 111 7.57 46.98 9.80
C ALA A 111 8.47 45.76 10.09
N GLY A 112 9.78 45.94 10.26
CA GLY A 112 10.73 44.89 10.60
C GLY A 112 11.24 44.05 9.43
N VAL A 113 10.98 44.43 8.17
CA VAL A 113 11.42 43.68 6.99
C VAL A 113 12.91 43.93 6.74
N VAL A 114 13.75 42.90 6.94
CA VAL A 114 15.22 42.97 6.84
C VAL A 114 15.77 42.25 5.61
N LYS A 115 15.14 41.14 5.20
CA LYS A 115 15.61 40.30 4.09
C LYS A 115 14.50 39.99 3.09
N GLY A 116 14.91 39.76 1.84
CA GLY A 116 14.01 39.31 0.78
C GLY A 116 13.21 40.41 0.09
N VAL A 117 13.57 41.69 0.28
CA VAL A 117 12.93 42.82 -0.41
C VAL A 117 13.23 42.75 -1.91
N ASN A 118 12.17 42.67 -2.71
CA ASN A 118 12.26 42.75 -4.15
C ASN A 118 12.16 44.23 -4.56
N ARG A 119 13.31 44.79 -4.97
CA ARG A 119 13.41 46.20 -5.35
C ARG A 119 12.52 46.55 -6.54
N ASP A 120 12.48 45.69 -7.55
CA ASP A 120 11.71 45.94 -8.77
C ASP A 120 10.20 45.94 -8.47
N ALA A 121 9.74 45.02 -7.64
CA ALA A 121 8.35 44.96 -7.21
C ALA A 121 7.93 46.19 -6.39
N LEU A 122 8.82 46.70 -5.54
CA LEU A 122 8.59 47.92 -4.77
C LEU A 122 8.51 49.16 -5.68
N GLU A 123 9.44 49.29 -6.62
CA GLU A 123 9.45 50.39 -7.59
C GLU A 123 8.20 50.37 -8.50
N GLN A 124 7.79 49.18 -8.96
CA GLN A 124 6.55 49.01 -9.72
C GLN A 124 5.30 49.36 -8.90
N CYS A 125 5.25 48.95 -7.64
CA CYS A 125 4.15 49.31 -6.74
C CYS A 125 4.06 50.83 -6.57
N LEU A 126 5.18 51.51 -6.31
CA LEU A 126 5.19 52.98 -6.19
C LEU A 126 4.85 53.69 -7.51
N GLY A 127 5.23 53.12 -8.65
CA GLY A 127 4.91 53.66 -9.98
C GLY A 127 3.41 53.70 -10.28
N GLN A 128 2.63 52.79 -9.70
CA GLN A 128 1.17 52.78 -9.88
C GLN A 128 0.49 54.03 -9.29
N GLN A 129 1.15 54.79 -8.40
CA GLN A 129 0.62 56.06 -7.88
C GLN A 129 0.36 57.11 -8.97
N PHE A 130 1.03 57.02 -10.12
CA PHE A 130 0.86 57.96 -11.24
C PHE A 130 -0.29 57.59 -12.18
N GLU A 131 -0.76 56.35 -12.13
CA GLU A 131 -1.77 55.81 -13.06
C GLU A 131 -3.13 55.61 -12.38
N GLN A 132 -3.16 55.48 -11.06
CA GLN A 132 -4.37 55.22 -10.27
C GLN A 132 -5.11 56.51 -9.90
N ALA A 133 -6.44 56.42 -9.77
CA ALA A 133 -7.26 57.55 -9.39
C ALA A 133 -6.95 58.02 -7.96
N PRO A 134 -7.09 59.33 -7.64
CA PRO A 134 -6.90 59.87 -6.30
C PRO A 134 -7.69 59.09 -5.23
N GLY A 135 -7.09 58.88 -4.06
CA GLY A 135 -7.70 58.11 -2.97
C GLY A 135 -7.84 56.58 -3.19
N SER A 136 -7.39 56.04 -4.32
CA SER A 136 -7.44 54.60 -4.60
C SER A 136 -6.46 53.80 -3.73
N GLN A 137 -6.84 52.57 -3.41
CA GLN A 137 -6.00 51.63 -2.66
C GLN A 137 -5.62 50.44 -3.52
N TYR A 138 -4.33 50.11 -3.52
CA TYR A 138 -3.82 48.90 -4.14
C TYR A 138 -2.70 48.30 -3.30
N SER A 139 -2.36 47.04 -3.57
CA SER A 139 -1.33 46.35 -2.80
C SER A 139 -0.48 45.44 -3.66
N ALA A 140 0.80 45.34 -3.35
CA ALA A 140 1.74 44.44 -4.00
C ALA A 140 2.69 43.77 -3.01
N ILE A 141 3.08 42.52 -3.30
CA ILE A 141 4.07 41.82 -2.49
C ILE A 141 5.45 42.37 -2.82
N VAL A 142 6.12 42.94 -1.81
CA VAL A 142 7.40 43.64 -1.97
C VAL A 142 8.56 42.92 -1.28
N ALA A 143 8.29 41.90 -0.47
CA ALA A 143 9.33 41.03 0.08
C ALA A 143 8.89 39.57 0.20
N HIS A 144 9.84 38.64 -0.02
CA HIS A 144 9.67 37.20 0.13
C HIS A 144 10.77 36.59 0.99
N GLY A 145 10.37 35.83 2.01
CA GLY A 145 11.25 34.91 2.71
C GLY A 145 11.57 33.69 1.84
N GLN A 146 12.63 32.98 2.18
CA GLN A 146 13.01 31.72 1.54
C GLN A 146 12.75 30.57 2.50
N ARG A 147 11.90 29.60 2.12
CA ARG A 147 11.68 28.42 2.97
C ARG A 147 12.92 27.53 3.03
N ALA A 148 13.17 26.95 4.19
CA ALA A 148 14.18 25.91 4.35
C ALA A 148 13.81 24.69 3.49
N LYS A 149 14.84 23.99 2.99
CA LYS A 149 14.66 22.71 2.29
C LYS A 149 15.35 21.63 3.09
N ASP A 150 14.57 20.69 3.60
CA ASP A 150 15.10 19.55 4.33
C ASP A 150 16.02 18.70 3.45
N GLY A 151 17.00 18.08 4.09
CA GLY A 151 17.88 17.09 3.49
C GLY A 151 17.13 15.82 3.10
N THR A 152 17.67 15.08 2.15
CA THR A 152 17.11 13.80 1.72
C THR A 152 17.75 12.65 2.49
N ASP A 153 16.93 11.72 2.98
CA ASP A 153 17.40 10.51 3.67
C ASP A 153 18.26 9.63 2.74
N ALA A 154 19.18 8.88 3.32
CA ALA A 154 19.97 7.90 2.58
C ALA A 154 19.04 6.85 1.94
N ARG A 155 19.19 6.64 0.64
CA ARG A 155 18.38 5.69 -0.14
C ARG A 155 19.21 4.56 -0.71
N PHE A 156 18.61 3.40 -0.85
CA PHE A 156 19.27 2.20 -1.38
C PHE A 156 18.68 1.86 -2.74
N VAL A 157 19.52 1.91 -3.78
CA VAL A 157 19.13 1.63 -5.16
C VAL A 157 19.63 0.25 -5.52
N ARG A 158 18.71 -0.62 -5.95
CA ARG A 158 19.05 -1.96 -6.45
C ARG A 158 19.69 -1.84 -7.83
N LEU A 159 20.79 -2.56 -8.04
CA LEU A 159 21.55 -2.61 -9.29
C LEU A 159 21.40 -3.95 -10.02
N CYS A 160 20.87 -4.98 -9.36
CA CYS A 160 20.54 -6.26 -9.98
C CYS A 160 19.03 -6.56 -9.90
N MET A 161 18.53 -7.29 -10.88
CA MET A 161 17.17 -7.82 -10.86
C MET A 161 17.07 -9.00 -9.88
N THR A 162 15.93 -9.16 -9.21
CA THR A 162 15.65 -10.33 -8.36
C THR A 162 14.55 -11.20 -8.99
N ALA A 163 14.41 -12.44 -8.52
CA ALA A 163 13.34 -13.33 -8.97
C ALA A 163 11.93 -12.76 -8.74
N GLN A 164 11.75 -11.91 -7.72
CA GLN A 164 10.46 -11.29 -7.40
C GLN A 164 10.05 -10.18 -8.38
N ASP A 165 11.00 -9.43 -8.93
CA ASP A 165 10.72 -8.33 -9.86
C ASP A 165 10.03 -8.83 -11.15
N ARG A 166 10.25 -10.10 -11.50
CA ARG A 166 9.67 -10.77 -12.67
C ARG A 166 8.24 -11.26 -12.47
N ILE A 167 7.84 -11.57 -11.24
CA ILE A 167 6.44 -11.94 -10.91
C ILE A 167 5.51 -10.72 -11.10
N LEU A 168 6.05 -9.50 -10.94
CA LEU A 168 5.31 -8.24 -10.99
C LEU A 168 5.33 -7.54 -12.36
N SER A 169 6.11 -8.02 -13.32
CA SER A 169 6.21 -7.39 -14.65
C SER A 169 6.31 -8.43 -15.77
N PRO A 170 5.19 -9.00 -16.25
CA PRO A 170 5.18 -9.68 -17.53
C PRO A 170 5.55 -8.66 -18.60
N GLN A 171 6.62 -8.92 -19.37
CA GLN A 171 6.94 -8.08 -20.52
C GLN A 171 5.87 -8.31 -21.59
N GLU A 172 4.88 -7.42 -21.64
CA GLU A 172 4.05 -7.26 -22.82
C GLU A 172 4.88 -6.57 -23.92
N LYS A 173 4.98 -7.22 -25.07
CA LYS A 173 5.26 -6.55 -26.34
C LYS A 173 4.02 -6.65 -27.22
N ASP A 174 3.83 -5.61 -28.02
CA ASP A 174 2.81 -5.51 -29.06
C ASP A 174 2.76 -6.79 -29.91
N GLY A 175 1.59 -7.44 -29.93
CA GLY A 175 1.33 -8.61 -30.77
C GLY A 175 1.05 -9.93 -30.03
N GLY A 176 1.03 -9.95 -28.69
CA GLY A 176 0.43 -11.05 -27.91
C GLY A 176 1.11 -12.43 -27.99
N LYS A 177 2.25 -12.54 -28.69
CA LYS A 177 3.08 -13.75 -28.72
C LYS A 177 4.29 -13.53 -27.81
N VAL A 178 4.14 -13.96 -26.56
CA VAL A 178 5.26 -14.02 -25.60
C VAL A 178 6.26 -15.05 -26.12
N ASP A 179 7.45 -14.62 -26.50
CA ASP A 179 8.53 -15.54 -26.81
C ASP A 179 9.01 -16.20 -25.51
N MET A 180 8.47 -17.38 -25.23
CA MET A 180 8.76 -18.14 -24.01
C MET A 180 10.20 -18.67 -23.97
N ARG A 181 11.01 -18.45 -25.04
CA ARG A 181 12.43 -18.83 -25.11
C ARG A 181 13.37 -17.85 -24.42
N ASP A 182 13.03 -16.56 -24.36
CA ASP A 182 13.80 -15.54 -23.64
C ASP A 182 13.48 -15.47 -22.13
N LEU A 183 12.66 -16.40 -21.64
CA LEU A 183 12.37 -16.58 -20.23
C LEU A 183 13.58 -17.16 -19.43
N GLY A 184 14.70 -17.47 -20.09
CA GLY A 184 15.62 -18.53 -19.64
C GLY A 184 16.98 -18.16 -19.05
N ALA A 185 17.36 -16.89 -18.92
CA ALA A 185 18.54 -16.55 -18.11
C ALA A 185 18.09 -16.34 -16.65
N ILE A 186 18.26 -17.37 -15.82
CA ILE A 186 18.16 -17.21 -14.36
C ILE A 186 19.08 -16.07 -13.96
N ILE A 187 18.56 -15.07 -13.25
CA ILE A 187 19.37 -13.95 -12.75
C ILE A 187 20.22 -14.48 -11.60
N THR A 188 21.29 -15.18 -11.96
CA THR A 188 22.36 -15.53 -11.05
C THR A 188 23.40 -14.43 -11.09
N VAL A 189 23.93 -14.10 -9.94
CA VAL A 189 25.06 -13.17 -9.81
C VAL A 189 26.33 -13.97 -9.62
N LYS A 190 27.46 -13.43 -10.09
CA LYS A 190 28.79 -14.00 -9.83
C LYS A 190 29.45 -13.18 -8.72
N PRO A 191 30.44 -13.76 -7.99
CA PRO A 191 31.26 -12.97 -7.07
C PRO A 191 31.80 -11.70 -7.76
N GLY A 192 31.64 -10.55 -7.10
CA GLY A 192 31.99 -9.23 -7.61
C GLY A 192 30.88 -8.50 -8.39
N SER A 193 29.75 -9.13 -8.69
CA SER A 193 28.61 -8.44 -9.33
C SER A 193 28.02 -7.37 -8.42
N PRO A 194 27.71 -6.15 -8.94
CA PRO A 194 27.07 -5.10 -8.16
C PRO A 194 25.60 -5.44 -7.86
N LEU A 195 25.21 -5.38 -6.59
CA LEU A 195 23.88 -5.75 -6.13
C LEU A 195 23.04 -4.53 -5.78
N MET A 196 23.59 -3.64 -4.97
CA MET A 196 22.88 -2.48 -4.42
C MET A 196 23.86 -1.34 -4.18
N LYS A 197 23.42 -0.10 -4.42
CA LYS A 197 24.17 1.11 -4.14
C LYS A 197 23.43 2.01 -3.17
N ARG A 198 24.11 2.44 -2.12
CA ARG A 198 23.63 3.48 -1.22
C ARG A 198 23.89 4.85 -1.84
N ILE A 199 22.87 5.70 -1.80
CA ILE A 199 22.99 7.13 -2.10
C ILE A 199 22.98 7.84 -0.75
N PRO A 200 24.09 8.52 -0.38
CA PRO A 200 24.22 9.18 0.91
C PRO A 200 23.10 10.20 1.17
N ALA A 201 22.81 10.43 2.45
CA ALA A 201 21.92 11.51 2.85
C ALA A 201 22.53 12.87 2.48
N THR A 202 21.68 13.85 2.19
CA THR A 202 22.11 15.23 1.92
C THR A 202 21.84 16.13 3.12
N GLU A 203 22.69 17.14 3.28
CA GLU A 203 22.37 18.27 4.15
C GLU A 203 21.18 19.05 3.57
N GLY A 204 20.34 19.58 4.46
CA GLY A 204 19.30 20.53 4.09
C GLY A 204 19.88 21.92 3.84
N SER A 205 19.15 22.78 3.13
CA SER A 205 19.51 24.19 2.94
C SER A 205 18.66 25.08 3.84
N GLN A 206 19.30 25.90 4.68
CA GLN A 206 18.62 26.85 5.55
C GLN A 206 17.77 27.85 4.76
N GLY A 207 16.63 28.22 5.33
CA GLY A 207 15.77 29.30 4.86
C GLY A 207 15.90 30.56 5.70
N TYR A 208 15.15 31.59 5.34
CA TYR A 208 15.00 32.80 6.13
C TYR A 208 13.61 33.44 6.01
N SER A 209 13.11 34.04 7.09
CA SER A 209 11.89 34.86 7.11
C SER A 209 12.13 36.25 6.52
N VAL A 210 11.08 37.04 6.27
CA VAL A 210 11.23 38.45 5.83
C VAL A 210 11.86 39.34 6.91
N PHE A 211 11.79 38.94 8.18
CA PHE A 211 12.48 39.59 9.31
C PHE A 211 13.96 39.20 9.40
N GLY A 212 14.39 38.20 8.64
CA GLY A 212 15.77 37.71 8.60
C GLY A 212 16.06 36.57 9.57
N ASP A 213 15.06 36.03 10.26
CA ASP A 213 15.20 34.85 11.12
C ASP A 213 15.58 33.63 10.30
N VAL A 214 16.56 32.87 10.76
CA VAL A 214 17.00 31.63 10.09
C VAL A 214 15.97 30.54 10.34
N ILE A 215 15.49 29.92 9.26
CA ILE A 215 14.65 28.73 9.31
C ILE A 215 15.58 27.53 9.16
N GLU A 216 15.78 26.78 10.23
CA GLU A 216 16.65 25.60 10.23
C GLU A 216 16.07 24.49 9.34
N ALA A 217 16.92 23.92 8.49
CA ALA A 217 16.59 22.73 7.71
C ALA A 217 16.97 21.47 8.50
N LYS A 218 16.17 20.41 8.38
CA LYS A 218 16.50 19.12 9.00
C LYS A 218 17.48 18.36 8.10
N PRO A 219 18.60 17.83 8.63
CA PRO A 219 19.48 16.97 7.85
C PRO A 219 18.79 15.63 7.55
N GLY A 220 19.08 15.05 6.39
CA GLY A 220 18.58 13.73 6.03
C GLY A 220 19.15 12.64 6.95
N LYS A 221 18.37 11.60 7.23
CA LYS A 221 18.81 10.47 8.05
C LYS A 221 19.77 9.58 7.28
N ASN A 222 20.92 9.30 7.88
CA ASN A 222 21.92 8.42 7.30
C ASN A 222 21.69 6.97 7.76
N PHE A 223 21.65 6.03 6.81
CA PHE A 223 21.53 4.60 7.07
C PHE A 223 22.72 3.86 6.45
N ALA A 224 23.26 2.86 7.16
CA ALA A 224 24.31 1.99 6.64
C ALA A 224 23.71 0.87 5.78
N ILE A 225 24.51 0.37 4.83
CA ILE A 225 24.19 -0.87 4.09
C ILE A 225 24.32 -2.05 5.06
N GLU A 226 23.35 -2.96 5.03
CA GLU A 226 23.43 -4.24 5.73
C GLU A 226 24.12 -5.28 4.86
N VAL A 227 25.22 -5.84 5.37
CA VAL A 227 25.94 -6.96 4.75
C VAL A 227 25.35 -8.26 5.26
N LEU A 228 24.90 -9.12 4.34
CA LEU A 228 24.27 -10.40 4.64
C LEU A 228 24.97 -11.53 3.89
N GLU A 229 24.50 -12.76 4.10
CA GLU A 229 25.06 -13.98 3.50
C GLU A 229 25.22 -13.87 1.98
N GLY A 230 26.37 -14.31 1.48
CA GLY A 230 26.73 -14.24 0.06
C GLY A 230 27.00 -12.82 -0.48
N THR A 231 27.16 -11.80 0.38
CA THR A 231 27.45 -10.42 -0.03
C THR A 231 28.57 -9.77 0.78
N LYS A 232 29.19 -8.72 0.22
CA LYS A 232 30.18 -7.88 0.91
C LYS A 232 30.17 -6.45 0.36
N ILE A 233 30.74 -5.51 1.11
CA ILE A 233 30.98 -4.14 0.62
C ILE A 233 32.14 -4.17 -0.37
N SER A 234 32.05 -3.37 -1.44
CA SER A 234 33.14 -3.25 -2.42
C SER A 234 34.36 -2.56 -1.80
N ASP A 235 35.54 -3.14 -2.01
CA ASP A 235 36.81 -2.52 -1.61
C ASP A 235 37.08 -1.16 -2.28
N LYS A 236 36.38 -0.88 -3.40
CA LYS A 236 36.54 0.35 -4.19
C LYS A 236 35.54 1.46 -3.84
N ASP A 237 34.36 1.10 -3.33
CA ASP A 237 33.29 2.06 -3.00
C ASP A 237 32.54 1.58 -1.74
N PRO A 238 32.64 2.30 -0.60
CA PRO A 238 31.95 1.94 0.64
C PRO A 238 30.42 2.03 0.54
N ASN A 239 29.89 2.60 -0.54
CA ASN A 239 28.45 2.67 -0.81
C ASN A 239 27.95 1.57 -1.76
N LEU A 240 28.81 0.65 -2.19
CA LEU A 240 28.45 -0.41 -3.12
C LEU A 240 28.47 -1.78 -2.44
N LEU A 241 27.32 -2.46 -2.43
CA LEU A 241 27.20 -3.86 -2.04
C LEU A 241 27.41 -4.74 -3.28
N ILE A 242 28.31 -5.71 -3.18
CA ILE A 242 28.64 -6.68 -4.23
C ILE A 242 28.37 -8.11 -3.76
N ALA A 243 28.16 -9.03 -4.70
CA ALA A 243 28.08 -10.45 -4.41
C ALA A 243 29.45 -10.99 -3.97
N ASP A 244 29.47 -11.85 -2.97
CA ASP A 244 30.64 -12.61 -2.53
C ASP A 244 30.61 -14.06 -3.01
N ALA A 245 29.40 -14.60 -3.25
CA ALA A 245 29.17 -15.94 -3.77
C ALA A 245 28.41 -15.92 -5.11
N LYS A 246 28.41 -17.04 -5.83
CA LYS A 246 27.55 -17.24 -7.01
C LYS A 246 26.18 -17.74 -6.53
N GLY A 247 25.10 -17.07 -6.93
CA GLY A 247 23.78 -17.46 -6.45
C GLY A 247 22.64 -16.59 -6.96
N VAL A 248 21.46 -16.74 -6.35
CA VAL A 248 20.29 -15.91 -6.66
C VAL A 248 20.23 -14.72 -5.70
N PRO A 249 20.19 -13.47 -6.20
CA PRO A 249 20.12 -12.29 -5.36
C PRO A 249 18.70 -12.11 -4.78
N VAL A 250 18.61 -11.91 -3.47
CA VAL A 250 17.37 -11.64 -2.74
C VAL A 250 17.45 -10.25 -2.11
N ALA A 251 16.48 -9.39 -2.43
CA ALA A 251 16.43 -8.01 -1.96
C ALA A 251 15.87 -7.91 -0.54
N LEU A 252 16.51 -7.09 0.29
CA LEU A 252 16.05 -6.65 1.61
C LEU A 252 16.03 -5.11 1.67
N PRO A 253 15.36 -4.49 2.67
CA PRO A 253 15.16 -3.05 2.71
C PRO A 253 16.45 -2.20 2.72
N ARG A 254 17.53 -2.71 3.34
CA ARG A 254 18.82 -2.01 3.51
C ARG A 254 20.02 -2.80 3.01
N GLY A 255 19.80 -3.90 2.32
CA GLY A 255 20.85 -4.81 1.88
C GLY A 255 20.31 -5.89 0.93
N MET A 256 21.17 -6.82 0.55
CA MET A 256 20.80 -7.99 -0.24
C MET A 256 21.54 -9.22 0.30
N ARG A 257 21.00 -10.41 0.05
CA ARG A 257 21.72 -11.69 0.24
C ARG A 257 21.84 -12.42 -1.10
N VAL A 258 22.74 -13.39 -1.19
CA VAL A 258 22.87 -14.28 -2.34
C VAL A 258 22.77 -15.72 -1.87
N ASP A 259 21.72 -16.43 -2.29
CA ASP A 259 21.46 -17.82 -1.92
C ASP A 259 22.11 -18.79 -2.92
N ASP A 260 22.66 -19.90 -2.41
CA ASP A 260 23.31 -20.92 -3.24
C ASP A 260 22.34 -21.59 -4.21
N VAL A 261 22.78 -21.72 -5.47
CA VAL A 261 22.00 -22.31 -6.55
C VAL A 261 22.86 -23.21 -7.43
N LEU A 262 22.35 -24.40 -7.71
CA LEU A 262 22.98 -25.35 -8.62
C LEU A 262 22.22 -25.31 -9.96
N CYS A 263 22.94 -24.98 -11.03
CA CYS A 263 22.34 -24.86 -12.37
C CYS A 263 22.82 -25.98 -13.29
N TYR A 264 21.88 -26.67 -13.93
CA TYR A 264 22.13 -27.64 -15.00
C TYR A 264 21.45 -27.18 -16.29
N ASN A 265 22.00 -27.60 -17.44
CA ASN A 265 21.29 -27.46 -18.71
C ASN A 265 20.21 -28.53 -18.77
N ASP A 266 20.58 -29.79 -18.91
CA ASP A 266 19.68 -30.94 -18.86
C ASP A 266 20.09 -31.86 -17.70
N VAL A 267 19.15 -32.69 -17.25
CA VAL A 267 19.45 -33.78 -16.29
C VAL A 267 19.17 -35.10 -16.97
N ASP A 268 20.23 -35.86 -17.20
CA ASP A 268 20.22 -37.14 -17.90
C ASP A 268 21.22 -38.12 -17.28
N VAL A 269 21.44 -39.24 -17.97
CA VAL A 269 22.39 -40.28 -17.52
C VAL A 269 23.82 -39.75 -17.36
N SER A 270 24.21 -38.71 -18.12
CA SER A 270 25.54 -38.11 -18.03
C SER A 270 25.70 -37.22 -16.80
N THR A 271 24.66 -36.49 -16.40
CA THR A 271 24.68 -35.72 -15.15
C THR A 271 24.47 -36.60 -13.92
N GLY A 272 23.75 -37.71 -14.10
CA GLY A 272 23.30 -38.57 -13.02
C GLY A 272 22.18 -37.95 -12.19
N HIS A 273 21.89 -38.57 -11.05
CA HIS A 273 20.92 -38.05 -10.08
C HIS A 273 21.50 -36.85 -9.34
N ILE A 274 20.62 -35.90 -8.98
CA ILE A 274 21.01 -34.67 -8.29
C ILE A 274 20.45 -34.70 -6.88
N GLU A 275 21.31 -34.49 -5.89
CA GLU A 275 20.94 -34.24 -4.50
C GLU A 275 21.74 -33.02 -4.03
N PHE A 276 21.04 -31.93 -3.71
CA PHE A 276 21.66 -30.64 -3.40
C PHE A 276 21.02 -29.94 -2.21
N ASP A 277 21.86 -29.50 -1.29
CA ASP A 277 21.47 -28.68 -0.14
C ASP A 277 21.34 -27.20 -0.53
N GLY A 278 20.37 -26.89 -1.37
CA GLY A 278 20.07 -25.54 -1.84
C GLY A 278 19.03 -25.57 -2.95
N SER A 279 18.95 -24.52 -3.78
CA SER A 279 18.01 -24.50 -4.90
C SER A 279 18.63 -25.09 -6.17
N VAL A 280 17.86 -25.83 -6.95
CA VAL A 280 18.30 -26.45 -8.21
C VAL A 280 17.51 -25.83 -9.35
N ILE A 281 18.22 -25.42 -10.40
CA ILE A 281 17.59 -24.91 -11.62
C ILE A 281 18.11 -25.66 -12.84
N ILE A 282 17.18 -26.11 -13.66
CA ILE A 282 17.42 -26.91 -14.85
C ILE A 282 16.83 -26.14 -16.03
N SER A 283 17.69 -25.63 -16.90
CA SER A 283 17.29 -24.78 -18.02
C SER A 283 16.64 -25.55 -19.18
N GLY A 284 16.85 -26.85 -19.24
CA GLY A 284 16.34 -27.80 -20.23
C GLY A 284 15.45 -28.85 -19.56
N ASP A 285 15.59 -30.10 -19.99
CA ASP A 285 14.71 -31.21 -19.61
C ASP A 285 15.30 -32.08 -18.49
N VAL A 286 14.41 -32.75 -17.75
CA VAL A 286 14.75 -33.88 -16.88
C VAL A 286 14.31 -35.16 -17.57
N LYS A 287 15.27 -36.00 -17.96
CA LYS A 287 15.05 -37.21 -18.75
C LYS A 287 14.58 -38.40 -17.91
N ASP A 288 14.08 -39.42 -18.61
CA ASP A 288 13.52 -40.66 -18.06
C ASP A 288 14.44 -41.30 -17.01
N GLY A 289 13.86 -41.68 -15.86
CA GLY A 289 14.55 -42.35 -14.76
C GLY A 289 15.42 -41.45 -13.88
N MET A 290 15.51 -40.14 -14.15
CA MET A 290 16.30 -39.23 -13.33
C MET A 290 15.61 -38.87 -12.01
N LYS A 291 16.44 -38.56 -11.00
CA LYS A 291 15.99 -38.16 -9.66
C LYS A 291 16.66 -36.84 -9.29
N VAL A 292 15.85 -35.86 -8.88
CA VAL A 292 16.32 -34.54 -8.45
C VAL A 292 15.75 -34.23 -7.08
N LYS A 293 16.64 -34.11 -6.09
CA LYS A 293 16.31 -33.76 -4.71
C LYS A 293 16.97 -32.45 -4.31
N ALA A 294 16.20 -31.56 -3.71
CA ALA A 294 16.70 -30.26 -3.25
C ALA A 294 16.06 -29.88 -1.90
N THR A 295 16.86 -29.31 -1.00
CA THR A 295 16.32 -28.68 0.22
C THR A 295 15.69 -27.31 -0.08
N GLY A 296 16.13 -26.65 -1.15
CA GLY A 296 15.55 -25.42 -1.69
C GLY A 296 14.53 -25.68 -2.80
N ASP A 297 14.32 -24.67 -3.65
CA ASP A 297 13.36 -24.74 -4.76
C ASP A 297 13.93 -25.53 -5.94
N ILE A 298 13.09 -26.28 -6.65
CA ILE A 298 13.45 -26.90 -7.95
C ILE A 298 12.72 -26.17 -9.07
N THR A 299 13.47 -25.60 -10.01
CA THR A 299 12.90 -24.95 -11.20
C THR A 299 13.36 -25.67 -12.46
N VAL A 300 12.43 -26.20 -13.25
CA VAL A 300 12.67 -26.82 -14.55
C VAL A 300 12.02 -25.97 -15.63
N LEU A 301 12.81 -25.45 -16.57
CA LEU A 301 12.28 -24.64 -17.66
C LEU A 301 11.75 -25.50 -18.82
N GLY A 302 12.28 -26.72 -19.01
CA GLY A 302 11.83 -27.69 -20.01
C GLY A 302 10.77 -28.67 -19.49
N PHE A 303 10.77 -29.87 -20.05
CA PHE A 303 9.89 -30.98 -19.67
C PHE A 303 10.52 -31.90 -18.62
N VAL A 304 9.66 -32.51 -17.82
CA VAL A 304 10.03 -33.60 -16.90
C VAL A 304 9.43 -34.89 -17.43
N GLU A 305 10.25 -35.84 -17.85
CA GLU A 305 9.83 -37.10 -18.46
C GLU A 305 10.09 -38.25 -17.50
N SER A 306 9.05 -38.94 -17.01
CA SER A 306 9.18 -40.15 -16.17
C SER A 306 10.27 -40.07 -15.08
N ALA A 307 10.33 -38.94 -14.36
CA ALA A 307 11.35 -38.64 -13.37
C ALA A 307 10.75 -38.41 -11.96
N ASP A 308 11.60 -38.43 -10.94
CA ASP A 308 11.23 -38.19 -9.53
C ASP A 308 11.86 -36.88 -9.03
N LEU A 309 11.04 -35.85 -8.84
CA LEU A 309 11.44 -34.55 -8.33
C LEU A 309 10.91 -34.37 -6.90
N GLN A 310 11.82 -34.08 -5.96
CA GLN A 310 11.48 -33.88 -4.54
C GLN A 310 12.11 -32.60 -4.00
N SER A 311 11.29 -31.68 -3.52
CA SER A 311 11.73 -30.43 -2.90
C SER A 311 11.13 -30.25 -1.51
N GLU A 312 11.97 -29.80 -0.57
CA GLU A 312 11.55 -29.38 0.76
C GLU A 312 10.90 -27.98 0.76
N ASN A 313 10.88 -27.30 -0.39
CA ASN A 313 10.25 -26.01 -0.61
C ASN A 313 9.25 -26.08 -1.77
N ALA A 314 9.44 -25.34 -2.87
CA ALA A 314 8.53 -25.32 -4.01
C ALA A 314 9.14 -25.94 -5.29
N ILE A 315 8.27 -26.43 -6.18
CA ILE A 315 8.67 -26.92 -7.51
C ILE A 315 7.97 -26.12 -8.59
N THR A 316 8.71 -25.63 -9.57
CA THR A 316 8.17 -24.96 -10.76
C THR A 316 8.63 -25.69 -12.02
N ILE A 317 7.69 -26.17 -12.83
CA ILE A 317 7.96 -26.83 -14.11
C ILE A 317 7.24 -26.03 -15.20
N VAL A 318 7.99 -25.27 -16.00
CA VAL A 318 7.41 -24.28 -16.92
C VAL A 318 6.64 -24.92 -18.07
N GLN A 319 7.20 -25.94 -18.72
CA GLN A 319 6.50 -26.63 -19.81
C GLN A 319 5.49 -27.66 -19.28
N GLY A 320 5.99 -28.74 -18.68
CA GLY A 320 5.13 -29.78 -18.11
C GLY A 320 5.85 -31.05 -17.69
N ALA A 321 5.10 -31.95 -17.07
CA ALA A 321 5.57 -33.27 -16.66
C ALA A 321 4.73 -34.34 -17.37
N ILE A 322 5.42 -35.32 -17.95
CA ILE A 322 4.85 -36.38 -18.76
C ILE A 322 5.39 -37.70 -18.23
N GLY A 323 4.50 -38.52 -17.68
CA GLY A 323 4.79 -39.87 -17.27
C GLY A 323 4.14 -40.91 -18.17
N ARG A 324 4.22 -42.16 -17.72
CA ARG A 324 3.57 -43.33 -18.28
C ARG A 324 2.92 -44.11 -17.14
N LYS A 325 1.89 -44.89 -17.47
CA LYS A 325 1.30 -45.83 -16.52
C LYS A 325 2.22 -47.05 -16.40
N VAL A 326 2.67 -47.36 -15.19
CA VAL A 326 3.40 -48.58 -14.87
C VAL A 326 2.37 -49.66 -14.48
N THR A 327 2.65 -50.93 -14.82
CA THR A 327 1.72 -52.09 -14.81
C THR A 327 0.72 -52.14 -13.65
N GLU A 328 -0.54 -52.44 -13.99
CA GLU A 328 -1.78 -52.79 -13.24
C GLU A 328 -2.12 -52.10 -11.89
N GLU A 329 -1.16 -51.71 -11.05
CA GLU A 329 -1.38 -51.13 -9.71
C GLU A 329 -1.62 -49.61 -9.68
N HIS A 330 -1.82 -48.99 -10.85
CA HIS A 330 -2.10 -47.54 -10.97
C HIS A 330 -0.94 -46.62 -10.55
N ASP A 331 0.30 -47.12 -10.63
CA ASP A 331 1.48 -46.31 -10.44
C ASP A 331 1.88 -45.58 -11.74
N PHE A 332 2.43 -44.39 -11.55
CA PHE A 332 2.94 -43.54 -12.63
C PHE A 332 4.47 -43.54 -12.60
N SER A 333 5.11 -43.43 -13.77
CA SER A 333 6.57 -43.32 -13.85
C SER A 333 7.11 -41.96 -13.41
N CYS A 334 6.25 -40.94 -13.31
CA CYS A 334 6.65 -39.57 -12.96
C CYS A 334 6.07 -39.15 -11.60
N PHE A 335 6.94 -38.71 -10.70
CA PHE A 335 6.60 -38.23 -9.36
C PHE A 335 7.12 -36.81 -9.15
N VAL A 336 6.25 -35.92 -8.68
CA VAL A 336 6.63 -34.53 -8.33
C VAL A 336 6.10 -34.21 -6.94
N ARG A 337 6.99 -34.05 -5.97
CA ARG A 337 6.63 -33.83 -4.55
C ARG A 337 7.28 -32.57 -3.99
N ALA A 338 6.48 -31.69 -3.39
CA ALA A 338 6.97 -30.47 -2.75
C ALA A 338 6.33 -30.26 -1.38
N LYS A 339 7.09 -29.79 -0.39
CA LYS A 339 6.48 -29.44 0.91
C LYS A 339 5.68 -28.14 0.86
N ARG A 340 5.97 -27.20 -0.04
CA ARG A 340 5.20 -25.96 -0.20
C ARG A 340 4.21 -26.04 -1.35
N SER A 341 4.55 -25.46 -2.50
CA SER A 341 3.65 -25.31 -3.66
C SER A 341 4.29 -25.88 -4.91
N ILE A 342 3.44 -26.35 -5.84
CA ILE A 342 3.87 -26.83 -7.15
C ILE A 342 3.18 -25.99 -8.22
N SER A 343 3.95 -25.46 -9.16
CA SER A 343 3.45 -24.80 -10.36
C SER A 343 3.90 -25.56 -11.59
N ILE A 344 2.97 -25.96 -12.45
CA ILE A 344 3.28 -26.78 -13.62
C ILE A 344 2.47 -26.34 -14.86
N GLY A 345 3.11 -26.25 -16.02
CA GLY A 345 2.42 -25.88 -17.25
C GLY A 345 1.38 -26.92 -17.69
N TYR A 346 1.80 -28.19 -17.77
CA TYR A 346 1.03 -29.32 -18.24
C TYR A 346 1.37 -30.59 -17.44
N ALA A 347 0.38 -31.43 -17.13
CA ALA A 347 0.60 -32.70 -16.44
C ALA A 347 -0.13 -33.86 -17.13
N GLN A 348 0.58 -34.94 -17.43
CA GLN A 348 0.01 -36.16 -18.01
C GLN A 348 0.59 -37.43 -17.39
N TYR A 349 -0.26 -38.32 -16.86
CA TYR A 349 0.16 -39.55 -16.18
C TYR A 349 1.21 -39.30 -15.08
N VAL A 350 0.98 -38.28 -14.25
CA VAL A 350 1.90 -37.87 -13.18
C VAL A 350 1.25 -38.04 -11.82
N HIS A 351 2.06 -38.43 -10.84
CA HIS A 351 1.72 -38.33 -9.42
C HIS A 351 2.29 -37.02 -8.86
N ILE A 352 1.41 -36.11 -8.43
CA ILE A 352 1.80 -34.80 -7.90
C ILE A 352 1.31 -34.68 -6.46
N GLU A 353 2.23 -34.41 -5.53
CA GLU A 353 1.93 -34.24 -4.11
C GLU A 353 2.49 -32.93 -3.54
N THR A 354 1.63 -32.13 -2.91
CA THR A 354 2.01 -30.87 -2.29
C THR A 354 1.28 -30.61 -0.97
N GLN A 355 1.92 -29.95 0.00
CA GLN A 355 1.26 -29.60 1.26
C GLN A 355 0.57 -28.23 1.24
N GLN A 356 0.68 -27.44 0.17
CA GLN A 356 -0.03 -26.16 0.02
C GLN A 356 -0.85 -26.14 -1.26
N ASP A 357 -0.42 -25.41 -2.29
CA ASP A 357 -1.14 -25.19 -3.53
C ASP A 357 -0.50 -25.93 -4.69
N LEU A 358 -1.35 -26.46 -5.57
CA LEU A 358 -1.00 -27.00 -6.87
C LEU A 358 -1.64 -26.12 -7.94
N LEU A 359 -0.80 -25.47 -8.75
CA LEU A 359 -1.20 -24.61 -9.84
C LEU A 359 -0.82 -25.28 -11.16
N ILE A 360 -1.81 -25.60 -11.99
CA ILE A 360 -1.62 -26.21 -13.29
C ILE A 360 -2.08 -25.21 -14.34
N GLU A 361 -1.21 -24.78 -15.25
CA GLU A 361 -1.52 -23.66 -16.13
C GLU A 361 -2.55 -24.00 -17.21
N LYS A 362 -2.40 -25.17 -17.85
CA LYS A 362 -3.20 -25.56 -19.02
C LYS A 362 -4.17 -26.69 -18.70
N GLN A 363 -3.64 -27.88 -18.40
CA GLN A 363 -4.45 -29.07 -18.23
C GLN A 363 -3.73 -30.17 -17.45
N ALA A 364 -4.52 -31.01 -16.77
CA ALA A 364 -4.08 -32.22 -16.09
C ALA A 364 -4.85 -33.43 -16.66
N LEU A 365 -4.11 -34.42 -17.16
CA LEU A 365 -4.67 -35.56 -17.88
C LEU A 365 -4.24 -36.88 -17.21
N HIS A 366 -5.20 -37.66 -16.72
CA HIS A 366 -4.97 -38.94 -16.05
C HIS A 366 -3.91 -38.87 -14.94
N CYS A 367 -4.02 -37.88 -14.07
CA CYS A 367 -3.04 -37.65 -12.99
C CYS A 367 -3.59 -38.08 -11.62
N ASN A 368 -2.68 -38.38 -10.70
CA ASN A 368 -2.98 -38.53 -9.27
C ASN A 368 -2.52 -37.25 -8.58
N LEU A 369 -3.46 -36.38 -8.23
CA LEU A 369 -3.17 -35.06 -7.66
C LEU A 369 -3.48 -35.05 -6.18
N SER A 370 -2.53 -34.59 -5.36
CA SER A 370 -2.75 -34.35 -3.94
C SER A 370 -2.23 -32.98 -3.52
N SER A 371 -3.08 -32.20 -2.86
CA SER A 371 -2.79 -30.86 -2.36
C SER A 371 -3.57 -30.68 -1.06
N ARG A 372 -3.08 -29.93 -0.06
CA ARG A 372 -3.86 -29.68 1.17
C ARG A 372 -4.73 -28.43 1.12
N ARG A 373 -4.44 -27.49 0.21
CA ARG A 373 -5.13 -26.19 0.16
C ARG A 373 -5.87 -26.01 -1.17
N LEU A 374 -5.19 -25.66 -2.25
CA LEU A 374 -5.82 -25.39 -3.54
C LEU A 374 -5.25 -26.29 -4.63
N ILE A 375 -6.12 -26.79 -5.49
CA ILE A 375 -5.76 -27.27 -6.84
C ILE A 375 -6.46 -26.34 -7.82
N ARG A 376 -5.67 -25.59 -8.59
CA ARG A 376 -6.18 -24.70 -9.63
C ARG A 376 -5.67 -25.17 -10.98
N VAL A 377 -6.57 -25.30 -11.94
CA VAL A 377 -6.23 -25.65 -13.33
C VAL A 377 -6.70 -24.52 -14.26
N GLY A 378 -5.75 -23.72 -14.75
CA GLY A 378 -5.99 -22.51 -15.54
C GLY A 378 -5.29 -21.27 -14.96
N LYS A 379 -5.00 -20.28 -15.84
CA LYS A 379 -4.50 -18.94 -15.46
C LYS A 379 -5.62 -17.93 -15.22
N GLY A 380 -5.28 -16.83 -14.55
CA GLY A 380 -6.16 -15.68 -14.31
C GLY A 380 -7.12 -15.86 -13.12
N ASP A 381 -8.00 -14.88 -12.94
CA ASP A 381 -9.00 -14.85 -11.86
C ASP A 381 -10.12 -15.89 -12.06
N THR A 382 -10.40 -16.23 -13.32
CA THR A 382 -11.36 -17.26 -13.73
C THR A 382 -10.62 -18.39 -14.46
N PRO A 383 -10.05 -19.37 -13.73
CA PRO A 383 -9.25 -20.42 -14.35
C PRO A 383 -10.09 -21.24 -15.33
N ARG A 384 -9.61 -21.34 -16.58
CA ARG A 384 -10.25 -22.07 -17.70
C ARG A 384 -9.50 -23.32 -18.15
N GLY A 385 -8.65 -23.89 -17.29
CA GLY A 385 -7.91 -25.11 -17.62
C GLY A 385 -8.79 -26.37 -17.54
N LYS A 386 -8.24 -27.50 -17.99
CA LYS A 386 -8.96 -28.79 -18.08
C LYS A 386 -8.42 -29.83 -17.11
N LEU A 387 -9.29 -30.45 -16.32
CA LEU A 387 -8.94 -31.56 -15.44
C LEU A 387 -9.66 -32.83 -15.92
N ILE A 388 -8.93 -33.77 -16.51
CA ILE A 388 -9.49 -34.91 -17.23
C ILE A 388 -8.91 -36.21 -16.70
N GLY A 389 -9.72 -36.99 -15.99
CA GLY A 389 -9.36 -38.35 -15.56
C GLY A 389 -8.33 -38.41 -14.43
N GLY A 390 -8.34 -39.55 -13.73
CA GLY A 390 -7.44 -39.80 -12.61
C GLY A 390 -8.10 -39.55 -11.25
N LYS A 391 -7.27 -39.30 -10.24
CA LYS A 391 -7.70 -39.17 -8.85
C LYS A 391 -7.22 -37.84 -8.28
N VAL A 392 -8.11 -37.13 -7.60
CA VAL A 392 -7.77 -35.94 -6.83
C VAL A 392 -8.06 -36.20 -5.36
N LEU A 393 -7.04 -36.08 -4.52
CA LEU A 393 -7.08 -36.41 -3.09
C LEU A 393 -6.68 -35.21 -2.24
N ASN A 394 -7.17 -35.15 -1.00
CA ASN A 394 -6.76 -34.22 0.06
C ASN A 394 -7.01 -32.71 -0.16
N ALA A 395 -7.40 -32.27 -1.36
CA ALA A 395 -7.61 -30.86 -1.65
C ALA A 395 -8.70 -30.26 -0.77
N LEU A 396 -8.48 -29.02 -0.29
CA LEU A 396 -9.54 -28.24 0.33
C LEU A 396 -10.40 -27.58 -0.76
N ARG A 397 -9.78 -27.04 -1.80
CA ARG A 397 -10.48 -26.35 -2.89
C ARG A 397 -9.96 -26.82 -4.23
N ILE A 398 -10.88 -26.98 -5.17
CA ILE A 398 -10.57 -27.26 -6.57
C ILE A 398 -11.22 -26.18 -7.43
N GLU A 399 -10.46 -25.59 -8.34
CA GLU A 399 -10.92 -24.57 -9.28
C GLU A 399 -10.42 -24.93 -10.69
N THR A 400 -11.34 -25.21 -11.62
CA THR A 400 -11.02 -25.59 -13.00
C THR A 400 -12.03 -24.98 -13.96
N GLY A 401 -11.66 -24.86 -15.23
CA GLY A 401 -12.58 -24.48 -16.30
C GLY A 401 -13.49 -25.64 -16.64
N GLU A 402 -12.88 -26.64 -17.27
CA GLU A 402 -13.53 -27.89 -17.64
C GLU A 402 -13.14 -29.01 -16.66
N LEU A 403 -14.12 -29.81 -16.27
CA LEU A 403 -13.91 -31.00 -15.45
C LEU A 403 -14.47 -32.22 -16.19
N GLY A 404 -13.64 -33.24 -16.36
CA GLY A 404 -13.95 -34.42 -17.16
C GLY A 404 -13.82 -34.18 -18.67
N ALA A 405 -14.27 -35.15 -19.47
CA ALA A 405 -14.28 -35.07 -20.93
C ALA A 405 -15.57 -35.64 -21.51
N PRO A 406 -15.98 -35.26 -22.74
CA PRO A 406 -17.19 -35.77 -23.39
C PRO A 406 -17.27 -37.30 -23.47
N SER A 407 -16.12 -37.97 -23.52
CA SER A 407 -15.98 -39.43 -23.51
C SER A 407 -16.39 -40.11 -22.19
N GLY A 408 -16.76 -39.35 -21.15
CA GLY A 408 -17.13 -39.91 -19.85
C GLY A 408 -15.95 -40.44 -19.04
N THR A 409 -14.75 -39.85 -19.23
CA THR A 409 -13.52 -40.31 -18.57
C THR A 409 -13.65 -40.26 -17.05
N LYS A 410 -13.52 -41.43 -16.41
CA LYS A 410 -13.65 -41.58 -14.96
C LYS A 410 -12.68 -40.67 -14.21
N THR A 411 -13.23 -39.76 -13.41
CA THR A 411 -12.49 -38.80 -12.59
C THR A 411 -13.01 -38.89 -11.16
N HIS A 412 -12.16 -39.29 -10.22
CA HIS A 412 -12.53 -39.41 -8.81
C HIS A 412 -11.95 -38.25 -8.01
N ILE A 413 -12.80 -37.51 -7.32
CA ILE A 413 -12.42 -36.32 -6.54
C ILE A 413 -12.84 -36.54 -5.10
N ALA A 414 -11.88 -36.73 -4.20
CA ALA A 414 -12.13 -36.90 -2.78
C ALA A 414 -11.48 -35.77 -1.98
N ILE A 415 -12.30 -34.81 -1.55
CA ILE A 415 -11.87 -33.64 -0.78
C ILE A 415 -12.27 -33.76 0.69
N ALA A 416 -11.63 -32.96 1.55
CA ALA A 416 -11.85 -32.97 3.01
C ALA A 416 -11.48 -34.30 3.71
N GLN A 417 -10.46 -35.04 3.23
CA GLN A 417 -10.11 -36.36 3.78
C GLN A 417 -9.67 -36.33 5.26
N SER A 418 -9.08 -35.22 5.74
CA SER A 418 -8.80 -35.02 7.18
C SER A 418 -10.05 -34.99 8.06
N PHE A 419 -11.26 -35.06 7.49
CA PHE A 419 -12.50 -35.17 8.24
C PHE A 419 -12.51 -36.39 9.17
N HIS A 420 -12.08 -37.56 8.69
CA HIS A 420 -12.06 -38.78 9.49
C HIS A 420 -11.11 -38.65 10.70
N GLU A 421 -9.86 -38.25 10.46
CA GLU A 421 -8.88 -38.03 11.53
C GLU A 421 -9.36 -37.00 12.57
N LEU A 422 -9.96 -35.90 12.13
CA LEU A 422 -10.52 -34.89 13.04
C LEU A 422 -11.77 -35.41 13.78
N LYS A 423 -12.56 -36.29 13.16
CA LYS A 423 -13.73 -36.91 13.78
C LYS A 423 -13.31 -37.89 14.87
N ASP A 424 -12.27 -38.67 14.63
CA ASP A 424 -11.72 -39.61 15.60
C ASP A 424 -11.10 -38.87 16.79
N LYS A 425 -10.37 -37.78 16.54
CA LYS A 425 -9.90 -36.88 17.63
C LYS A 425 -11.07 -36.29 18.43
N GLN A 426 -12.18 -35.95 17.77
CA GLN A 426 -13.37 -35.46 18.45
C GLN A 426 -14.01 -36.53 19.33
N THR A 427 -14.10 -37.79 18.88
CA THR A 427 -14.65 -38.88 19.69
C THR A 427 -13.75 -39.20 20.88
N GLU A 428 -12.43 -39.20 20.69
CA GLU A 428 -11.44 -39.38 21.76
C GLU A 428 -11.58 -38.31 22.85
N PHE A 429 -11.64 -37.03 22.49
CA PHE A 429 -11.83 -35.95 23.47
C PHE A 429 -13.17 -36.02 24.20
N LYS A 430 -14.24 -36.48 23.53
CA LYS A 430 -15.55 -36.72 24.18
C LYS A 430 -15.50 -37.89 25.17
N LEU A 431 -14.80 -38.97 24.82
CA LEU A 431 -14.59 -40.10 25.73
C LEU A 431 -13.75 -39.68 26.94
N PHE A 432 -12.72 -38.87 26.72
CA PHE A 432 -11.91 -38.33 27.82
C PHE A 432 -12.73 -37.40 28.71
N GLU A 433 -13.61 -36.58 28.15
CA GLU A 433 -14.54 -35.72 28.92
C GLU A 433 -15.45 -36.54 29.84
N LYS A 434 -16.00 -37.65 29.35
CA LYS A 434 -16.81 -38.59 30.15
C LYS A 434 -16.01 -39.18 31.32
N ARG A 435 -14.75 -39.59 31.10
CA ARG A 435 -13.89 -40.10 32.19
C ARG A 435 -13.58 -39.02 33.23
N LEU A 436 -13.40 -37.76 32.81
CA LEU A 436 -13.18 -36.66 33.74
C LEU A 436 -14.43 -36.33 34.56
N SER A 437 -15.63 -36.38 33.97
CA SER A 437 -16.87 -36.15 34.71
C SER A 437 -17.16 -37.25 35.74
N GLU A 438 -16.88 -38.51 35.41
CA GLU A 438 -16.94 -39.63 36.36
C GLU A 438 -15.99 -39.42 37.56
N LYS A 439 -14.75 -38.99 37.29
CA LYS A 439 -13.78 -38.63 38.35
C LYS A 439 -14.28 -37.46 39.20
N ALA A 440 -14.92 -36.46 38.59
CA ALA A 440 -15.48 -35.31 39.31
C ALA A 440 -16.62 -35.74 40.26
N ILE A 441 -17.51 -36.62 39.79
CA ILE A 441 -18.59 -37.19 40.62
C ILE A 441 -18.00 -37.99 41.80
N ALA A 442 -16.98 -38.81 41.56
CA ALA A 442 -16.30 -39.57 42.60
C ALA A 442 -15.63 -38.65 43.64
N LEU A 443 -14.97 -37.57 43.19
CA LEU A 443 -14.32 -36.59 44.04
C LEU A 443 -15.33 -35.79 44.88
N ASN A 444 -16.47 -35.41 44.31
CA ASN A 444 -17.57 -34.76 45.04
C ASN A 444 -18.17 -35.68 46.12
N LYS A 445 -18.35 -36.97 45.82
CA LYS A 445 -18.77 -37.96 46.83
C LYS A 445 -17.74 -38.09 47.96
N ALA A 446 -16.44 -38.09 47.62
CA ALA A 446 -15.36 -38.16 48.61
C ALA A 446 -15.33 -36.91 49.53
N LYS A 447 -15.54 -35.72 48.97
CA LYS A 447 -15.67 -34.47 49.72
C LYS A 447 -16.88 -34.47 50.66
N ALA A 448 -18.05 -34.89 50.18
CA ALA A 448 -19.27 -34.96 50.99
C ALA A 448 -19.12 -35.93 52.18
N LYS A 449 -18.40 -37.04 52.01
CA LYS A 449 -18.03 -37.95 53.09
C LYS A 449 -17.04 -37.32 54.07
N ALA A 450 -16.00 -36.64 53.58
CA ALA A 450 -15.00 -35.97 54.41
C ALA A 450 -15.59 -34.83 55.26
N ALA A 451 -16.62 -34.12 54.76
CA ALA A 451 -17.30 -33.05 55.49
C ALA A 451 -18.07 -33.55 56.74
N LYS A 452 -18.56 -34.79 56.73
CA LYS A 452 -19.34 -35.39 57.84
C LYS A 452 -18.47 -35.98 58.97
N ALA A 453 -17.15 -36.00 58.82
CA ALA A 453 -16.22 -36.59 59.80
C ALA A 453 -15.76 -35.57 60.88
N PRO A 454 -15.43 -36.00 62.11
CA PRO A 454 -14.94 -35.12 63.18
C PRO A 454 -13.60 -34.44 62.84
N GLU A 455 -13.37 -33.22 63.37
CA GLU A 455 -12.17 -32.43 63.08
C GLU A 455 -10.91 -33.02 63.71
N THR A 456 -10.02 -33.52 62.84
CA THR A 456 -8.71 -34.08 63.20
C THR A 456 -7.63 -33.51 62.28
N PRO A 457 -6.36 -33.44 62.71
CA PRO A 457 -5.24 -33.02 61.85
C PRO A 457 -5.04 -33.93 60.62
N GLN A 458 -5.53 -35.17 60.65
CA GLN A 458 -5.55 -36.07 59.48
C GLN A 458 -6.64 -35.70 58.47
N LYS A 459 -7.79 -35.18 58.92
CA LYS A 459 -8.86 -34.67 58.06
C LYS A 459 -8.41 -33.46 57.26
N THR A 460 -7.69 -32.51 57.87
CA THR A 460 -7.19 -31.31 57.17
C THR A 460 -6.19 -31.66 56.07
N ALA A 461 -5.26 -32.59 56.33
CA ALA A 461 -4.34 -33.10 55.31
C ALA A 461 -5.05 -33.82 54.15
N TYR A 462 -6.09 -34.60 54.44
CA TYR A 462 -6.91 -35.28 53.43
C TYR A 462 -7.72 -34.29 52.57
N LEU A 463 -8.31 -33.26 53.19
CA LEU A 463 -9.02 -32.18 52.49
C LEU A 463 -8.07 -31.39 51.56
N ASN A 464 -6.85 -31.09 52.00
CA ASN A 464 -5.85 -30.44 51.16
C ASN A 464 -5.46 -31.28 49.93
N LYS A 465 -5.34 -32.60 50.08
CA LYS A 465 -5.13 -33.52 48.94
C LYS A 465 -6.32 -33.54 47.98
N LEU A 466 -7.55 -33.52 48.50
CA LEU A 466 -8.76 -33.45 47.66
C LEU A 466 -8.86 -32.13 46.90
N LEU A 467 -8.49 -31.00 47.52
CA LEU A 467 -8.45 -29.69 46.87
C LEU A 467 -7.37 -29.64 45.77
N ALA A 468 -6.19 -30.23 46.00
CA ALA A 468 -5.15 -30.33 44.99
C ALA A 468 -5.60 -31.19 43.79
N ASN A 469 -6.23 -32.34 44.05
CA ASN A 469 -6.79 -33.23 43.02
C ASN A 469 -7.92 -32.55 42.23
N GLU A 470 -8.78 -31.79 42.89
CA GLU A 470 -9.83 -31.00 42.22
C GLU A 470 -9.23 -29.93 41.31
N LYS A 471 -8.23 -29.18 41.80
CA LYS A 471 -7.54 -28.16 41.00
C LYS A 471 -6.91 -28.79 39.75
N GLN A 472 -6.27 -29.95 39.89
CA GLN A 472 -5.70 -30.68 38.77
C GLN A 472 -6.78 -31.20 37.80
N LEU A 473 -7.87 -31.76 38.33
CA LEU A 473 -8.99 -32.27 37.52
C LEU A 473 -9.66 -31.14 36.72
N ASN A 474 -9.88 -29.98 37.36
CA ASN A 474 -10.41 -28.79 36.71
C ASN A 474 -9.48 -28.29 35.60
N ALA A 475 -8.16 -28.29 35.82
CA ALA A 475 -7.18 -27.94 34.80
C ALA A 475 -7.23 -28.89 33.59
N HIS A 476 -7.32 -30.21 33.83
CA HIS A 476 -7.50 -31.20 32.76
C HIS A 476 -8.82 -31.03 32.00
N TYR A 477 -9.91 -30.73 32.72
CA TYR A 477 -11.22 -30.49 32.13
C TYR A 477 -11.23 -29.26 31.23
N GLN A 478 -10.68 -28.14 31.71
CA GLN A 478 -10.54 -26.91 30.92
C GLN A 478 -9.67 -27.12 29.67
N ARG A 479 -8.54 -27.84 29.80
CA ARG A 479 -7.68 -28.18 28.65
C ARG A 479 -8.42 -29.03 27.62
N ASN A 480 -9.16 -30.05 28.07
CA ASN A 480 -9.93 -30.91 27.18
C ASN A 480 -11.04 -30.14 26.46
N GLN A 481 -11.80 -29.31 27.18
CA GLN A 481 -12.83 -28.45 26.58
C GLN A 481 -12.23 -27.51 25.52
N ARG A 482 -11.07 -26.92 25.79
CA ARG A 482 -10.37 -26.08 24.81
C ARG A 482 -9.99 -26.88 23.55
N ASN A 483 -9.42 -28.07 23.72
CA ASN A 483 -9.06 -28.94 22.60
C ASN A 483 -10.28 -29.39 21.79
N LEU A 484 -11.38 -29.77 22.46
CA LEU A 484 -12.63 -30.14 21.82
C LEU A 484 -13.20 -28.99 20.97
N LYS A 485 -13.23 -27.78 21.52
CA LYS A 485 -13.65 -26.56 20.79
C LYS A 485 -12.75 -26.31 19.57
N LEU A 486 -11.44 -26.45 19.71
CA LEU A 486 -10.49 -26.29 18.60
C LEU A 486 -10.73 -27.32 17.48
N VAL A 487 -10.95 -28.60 17.81
CA VAL A 487 -11.26 -29.64 16.82
C VAL A 487 -12.61 -29.37 16.15
N GLN A 488 -13.62 -28.96 16.90
CA GLN A 488 -14.93 -28.57 16.34
C GLN A 488 -14.82 -27.39 15.36
N GLN A 489 -14.02 -26.36 15.70
CA GLN A 489 -13.75 -25.23 14.81
C GLN A 489 -13.00 -25.67 13.54
N LYS A 490 -11.99 -26.54 13.68
CA LYS A 490 -11.26 -27.12 12.54
C LYS A 490 -12.19 -27.89 11.60
N LEU A 491 -13.06 -28.75 12.13
CA LEU A 491 -14.08 -29.48 11.36
C LEU A 491 -15.03 -28.53 10.63
N LYS A 492 -15.59 -27.53 11.33
CA LYS A 492 -16.50 -26.55 10.71
C LYS A 492 -15.80 -25.78 9.58
N ARG A 493 -14.56 -25.32 9.81
CA ARG A 493 -13.77 -24.61 8.80
C ARG A 493 -13.43 -25.50 7.60
N LEU A 494 -13.08 -26.76 7.83
CA LEU A 494 -12.80 -27.74 6.79
C LEU A 494 -14.01 -27.88 5.86
N LEU A 495 -15.19 -28.18 6.42
CA LEU A 495 -16.41 -28.37 5.63
C LEU A 495 -16.84 -27.10 4.89
N MET A 496 -16.82 -25.94 5.56
CA MET A 496 -17.20 -24.66 4.95
C MET A 496 -16.26 -24.23 3.81
N SER A 497 -14.98 -24.60 3.90
CA SER A 497 -13.99 -24.24 2.88
C SER A 497 -13.90 -25.26 1.75
N SER A 498 -14.45 -26.46 1.94
CA SER A 498 -14.36 -27.58 1.01
C SER A 498 -15.32 -27.41 -0.15
N ARG A 499 -14.78 -27.18 -1.36
CA ARG A 499 -15.61 -26.93 -2.55
C ARG A 499 -14.87 -27.24 -3.84
N VAL A 500 -15.64 -27.63 -4.86
CA VAL A 500 -15.19 -27.78 -6.24
C VAL A 500 -15.91 -26.75 -7.09
N LYS A 501 -15.17 -25.82 -7.69
CA LYS A 501 -15.68 -24.79 -8.58
C LYS A 501 -15.33 -25.15 -10.02
N VAL A 502 -16.36 -25.26 -10.86
CA VAL A 502 -16.22 -25.45 -12.30
C VAL A 502 -16.70 -24.19 -13.00
N ASN A 503 -15.80 -23.53 -13.74
CA ASN A 503 -16.07 -22.22 -14.33
C ASN A 503 -16.67 -22.30 -15.75
N ASP A 504 -16.57 -23.45 -16.42
CA ASP A 504 -17.07 -23.64 -17.78
C ASP A 504 -18.04 -24.83 -17.87
N LEU A 505 -17.51 -26.06 -17.96
CA LEU A 505 -18.35 -27.24 -18.15
C LEU A 505 -17.88 -28.42 -17.30
N MET A 506 -18.84 -29.13 -16.72
CA MET A 506 -18.61 -30.43 -16.09
C MET A 506 -19.20 -31.53 -16.96
N HIS A 507 -18.36 -32.48 -17.37
CA HIS A 507 -18.75 -33.63 -18.19
C HIS A 507 -19.21 -34.83 -17.35
N PRO A 508 -19.87 -35.83 -17.95
CA PRO A 508 -20.20 -37.08 -17.26
C PRO A 508 -18.96 -37.87 -16.84
N GLY A 509 -19.13 -38.80 -15.88
CA GLY A 509 -18.07 -39.72 -15.43
C GLY A 509 -17.28 -39.20 -14.22
N ILE A 510 -17.78 -38.17 -13.53
CA ILE A 510 -17.14 -37.59 -12.36
C ILE A 510 -17.80 -38.10 -11.09
N GLU A 511 -16.99 -38.53 -10.14
CA GLU A 511 -17.41 -38.84 -8.78
C GLU A 511 -16.78 -37.84 -7.83
N VAL A 512 -17.60 -37.12 -7.06
CA VAL A 512 -17.14 -36.20 -6.03
C VAL A 512 -17.54 -36.73 -4.67
N THR A 513 -16.55 -36.98 -3.82
CA THR A 513 -16.70 -37.32 -2.41
C THR A 513 -16.26 -36.13 -1.57
N ILE A 514 -17.15 -35.64 -0.71
CA ILE A 514 -16.86 -34.58 0.26
C ILE A 514 -17.12 -35.13 1.66
N ALA A 515 -16.04 -35.31 2.44
CA ALA A 515 -16.09 -35.96 3.74
C ALA A 515 -16.72 -37.37 3.68
N ARG A 516 -18.00 -37.53 4.04
CA ARG A 516 -18.71 -38.82 4.10
C ARG A 516 -19.68 -39.06 2.94
N ASP A 517 -20.03 -38.00 2.21
CA ASP A 517 -21.04 -38.06 1.15
C ASP A 517 -20.34 -38.19 -0.20
N SER A 518 -20.89 -39.01 -1.10
CA SER A 518 -20.37 -39.20 -2.46
C SER A 518 -21.49 -39.02 -3.47
N LYS A 519 -21.19 -38.29 -4.55
CA LYS A 519 -22.14 -38.00 -5.62
C LYS A 519 -21.49 -38.24 -6.98
N GLN A 520 -22.18 -39.01 -7.82
CA GLN A 520 -21.80 -39.23 -9.21
C GLN A 520 -22.53 -38.26 -10.13
N PHE A 521 -21.80 -37.72 -11.09
CA PHE A 521 -22.28 -36.79 -12.11
C PHE A 521 -22.26 -37.52 -13.46
N THR A 522 -23.44 -37.83 -13.97
CA THR A 522 -23.66 -38.65 -15.19
C THR A 522 -24.18 -37.85 -16.37
N ARG A 523 -24.36 -36.55 -16.20
CA ARG A 523 -24.81 -35.60 -17.23
C ARG A 523 -23.80 -34.48 -17.37
N ILE A 524 -24.01 -33.64 -18.39
CA ILE A 524 -23.28 -32.39 -18.56
C ILE A 524 -23.92 -31.33 -17.66
N TYR A 525 -23.10 -30.57 -16.94
CA TYR A 525 -23.56 -29.46 -16.09
C TYR A 525 -22.85 -28.15 -16.48
N PRO A 526 -23.58 -27.01 -16.57
CA PRO A 526 -23.01 -25.68 -16.83
C PRO A 526 -22.15 -25.19 -15.64
N PRO A 527 -21.58 -23.97 -15.67
CA PRO A 527 -20.75 -23.45 -14.58
C PRO A 527 -21.45 -23.54 -13.22
N HIS A 528 -20.82 -24.19 -12.26
CA HIS A 528 -21.42 -24.41 -10.94
C HIS A 528 -20.37 -24.67 -9.85
N LEU A 529 -20.83 -24.52 -8.62
CA LEU A 529 -20.09 -24.81 -7.41
C LEU A 529 -20.68 -26.05 -6.73
N VAL A 530 -19.85 -27.06 -6.52
CA VAL A 530 -20.18 -28.25 -5.72
C VAL A 530 -19.63 -28.04 -4.31
N LYS A 531 -20.51 -28.10 -3.31
CA LYS A 531 -20.15 -27.94 -1.90
C LYS A 531 -20.97 -28.89 -1.03
N LEU A 532 -20.54 -29.07 0.20
CA LEU A 532 -21.34 -29.77 1.21
C LEU A 532 -22.24 -28.75 1.91
N ASP A 533 -23.55 -28.98 1.88
CA ASP A 533 -24.54 -28.18 2.60
C ASP A 533 -25.47 -29.10 3.39
N GLU A 534 -25.70 -28.79 4.67
CA GLU A 534 -26.46 -29.64 5.62
C GLU A 534 -26.06 -31.14 5.61
N GLY A 535 -24.81 -31.44 5.25
CA GLY A 535 -24.29 -32.80 5.21
C GLY A 535 -24.60 -33.60 3.95
N LYS A 536 -25.10 -32.95 2.89
CA LYS A 536 -25.28 -33.50 1.54
C LYS A 536 -24.56 -32.65 0.49
N ILE A 537 -24.12 -33.27 -0.60
CA ILE A 537 -23.50 -32.57 -1.72
C ILE A 537 -24.56 -31.81 -2.54
N THR A 538 -24.48 -30.48 -2.52
CA THR A 538 -25.35 -29.58 -3.28
C THR A 538 -24.60 -28.91 -4.43
N GLN A 539 -25.35 -28.48 -5.44
CA GLN A 539 -24.87 -27.76 -6.61
C GLN A 539 -25.46 -26.36 -6.59
N GLN A 540 -24.61 -25.35 -6.74
CA GLN A 540 -25.02 -23.95 -6.88
C GLN A 540 -24.52 -23.44 -8.23
N PHE A 541 -25.44 -23.19 -9.17
CA PHE A 541 -25.11 -22.68 -10.49
C PHE A 541 -24.60 -21.24 -10.39
N LEU A 542 -23.55 -20.93 -11.15
CA LEU A 542 -22.97 -19.59 -11.21
C LEU A 542 -23.73 -18.80 -12.28
N SER A 543 -24.18 -17.59 -11.92
CA SER A 543 -24.85 -16.64 -12.81
C SER A 543 -23.87 -15.97 -13.76
#